data_AF-A0A1S4G8K2-F1
#
_entry.id   AF-A0A1S4G8K2-F1
#
_cell.length_a   1.000
_cell.length_b   1.000
_cell.length_c   1.000
_cell.angle_alpha   90.00
_cell.angle_beta   90.00
_cell.angle_gamma   90.00
#
_symmetry.space_group_name_H-M   'P 1'
#
loop_
_entity.id
_entity.type
_entity.pdbx_description
1 polymer ?
#
loop_
_entity_poly.entity_id
_entity_poly.type
_entity_poly.pdbx_seq_one_letter_code
_entity_poly.pdbx_strand_id
1 'polypeptide(L)'
;AEQRGECVCIPECPPETDPRRKVCTNRNETWDSACEVHRQRCLCNTADPGCRHEELRHVHIDYYGTCREMPECSENDLADFPRRMRDWLFNVMRDLALRNELPDAYLALEHEAESNMTKRWTNAAIWKWCELDGHPHDNTVSRHELFPIRAPLFALEHCIAPFLESCDPNRDHRISLQEWGKCLELEEDDLTARCAEIAKDEEANASDLHDAFV
;
A
#
# COMPACT_ATOMS: atom_id res chain seq x y z
N ALA A 1 27.00 -17.47 -25.65
CA ALA A 1 25.71 -16.77 -25.75
C ALA A 1 25.21 -16.58 -24.32
N GLU A 2 25.10 -15.34 -23.86
CA GLU A 2 24.55 -15.04 -22.53
C GLU A 2 23.05 -15.35 -22.54
N GLN A 3 22.60 -16.25 -21.64
CA GLN A 3 21.18 -16.47 -21.39
C GLN A 3 20.65 -15.26 -20.62
N ARG A 4 19.84 -14.44 -21.28
CA ARG A 4 19.09 -13.36 -20.63
C ARG A 4 17.72 -13.88 -20.25
N GLY A 5 17.28 -13.58 -19.02
CA GLY A 5 15.92 -13.88 -18.58
C GLY A 5 14.91 -12.98 -19.30
N GLU A 6 13.74 -13.53 -19.59
CA GLU A 6 12.61 -12.81 -20.20
C GLU A 6 11.41 -12.86 -19.26
N CYS A 7 10.75 -11.71 -19.08
CA CYS A 7 9.52 -11.63 -18.30
C CYS A 7 8.32 -12.00 -19.19
N VAL A 8 7.75 -13.18 -18.97
CA VAL A 8 6.56 -13.65 -19.68
C VAL A 8 5.32 -13.61 -18.79
N CYS A 9 4.14 -13.44 -19.39
CA CYS A 9 2.89 -13.53 -18.64
C CYS A 9 2.69 -14.93 -18.06
N ILE A 10 2.08 -14.99 -16.87
CA ILE A 10 1.81 -16.26 -16.19
C ILE A 10 0.90 -17.13 -17.08
N PRO A 11 1.30 -18.38 -17.40
CA PRO A 11 0.51 -19.22 -18.30
C PRO A 11 -0.80 -19.69 -17.66
N GLU A 12 -0.76 -20.08 -16.39
CA GLU A 12 -1.89 -20.62 -15.63
C GLU A 12 -1.76 -20.25 -14.16
N CYS A 13 -2.88 -19.91 -13.52
CA CYS A 13 -2.94 -19.62 -12.09
C CYS A 13 -3.48 -20.84 -11.32
N PRO A 14 -2.99 -21.08 -10.09
CA PRO A 14 -3.49 -22.17 -9.26
C PRO A 14 -4.98 -21.93 -8.91
N PRO A 15 -5.79 -23.00 -8.82
CA PRO A 15 -7.19 -22.88 -8.42
C PRO A 15 -7.28 -22.39 -6.98
N GLU A 16 -8.11 -21.39 -6.75
CA GLU A 16 -8.32 -20.81 -5.42
C GLU A 16 -9.71 -21.17 -4.90
N THR A 17 -9.75 -21.84 -3.75
CA THR A 17 -10.99 -22.31 -3.12
C THR A 17 -11.43 -21.42 -1.97
N ASP A 18 -10.52 -20.62 -1.39
CA ASP A 18 -10.85 -19.72 -0.29
C ASP A 18 -11.55 -18.46 -0.80
N PRO A 19 -12.83 -18.21 -0.42
CA PRO A 19 -13.53 -16.99 -0.79
C PRO A 19 -12.82 -15.70 -0.38
N ARG A 20 -11.96 -15.73 0.65
CA ARG A 20 -11.18 -14.57 1.10
C ARG A 20 -10.05 -14.18 0.14
N ARG A 21 -9.61 -15.13 -0.70
CA ARG A 21 -8.53 -14.93 -1.68
C ARG A 21 -9.03 -14.62 -3.09
N LYS A 22 -10.34 -14.71 -3.31
CA LYS A 22 -11.02 -14.07 -4.45
C LYS A 22 -10.81 -12.56 -4.39
N VAL A 23 -11.08 -11.87 -5.49
CA VAL A 23 -10.90 -10.41 -5.58
C VAL A 23 -12.05 -9.76 -6.31
N CYS A 24 -12.40 -8.55 -5.89
CA CYS A 24 -13.28 -7.66 -6.64
C CYS A 24 -12.43 -6.65 -7.42
N THR A 25 -12.76 -6.43 -8.68
CA THR A 25 -12.04 -5.50 -9.55
C THR A 25 -12.73 -4.14 -9.62
N ASN A 26 -12.03 -3.15 -10.17
CA ASN A 26 -12.58 -1.82 -10.47
C ASN A 26 -13.78 -1.82 -11.46
N ARG A 27 -14.13 -2.99 -12.03
CA ARG A 27 -15.30 -3.21 -12.87
C ARG A 27 -16.49 -3.82 -12.13
N ASN A 28 -16.39 -3.97 -10.80
CA ASN A 28 -17.36 -4.67 -9.97
C ASN A 28 -17.57 -6.14 -10.38
N GLU A 29 -16.51 -6.78 -10.89
CA GLU A 29 -16.49 -8.20 -11.25
C GLU A 29 -15.68 -8.98 -10.23
N THR A 30 -16.21 -10.13 -9.79
CA THR A 30 -15.51 -11.05 -8.89
C THR A 30 -14.65 -12.02 -9.69
N TRP A 31 -13.39 -12.12 -9.33
CA TRP A 31 -12.41 -13.00 -9.95
C TRP A 31 -11.90 -14.03 -8.94
N ASP A 32 -11.46 -15.19 -9.43
CA ASP A 32 -11.10 -16.32 -8.56
C ASP A 32 -9.84 -16.07 -7.74
N SER A 33 -8.88 -15.31 -8.26
CA SER A 33 -7.67 -14.93 -7.54
C SER A 33 -7.07 -13.64 -8.08
N ALA A 34 -6.21 -13.02 -7.28
CA ALA A 34 -5.36 -11.91 -7.73
C ALA A 34 -4.50 -12.31 -8.95
N CYS A 35 -4.01 -13.55 -8.99
CA CYS A 35 -3.21 -14.07 -10.10
C CYS A 35 -3.95 -13.96 -11.44
N GLU A 36 -5.23 -14.34 -11.49
CA GLU A 36 -6.01 -14.29 -12.73
C GLU A 36 -6.18 -12.85 -13.24
N VAL A 37 -6.39 -11.89 -12.33
CA VAL A 37 -6.49 -10.47 -12.70
C VAL A 37 -5.17 -9.96 -13.28
N HIS A 38 -4.05 -10.22 -12.62
CA HIS A 38 -2.73 -9.82 -13.09
C HIS A 38 -2.35 -10.51 -14.41
N ARG A 39 -2.69 -11.79 -14.56
CA ARG A 39 -2.49 -12.56 -15.78
C ARG A 39 -3.27 -11.96 -16.94
N GLN A 40 -4.56 -11.68 -16.78
CA GLN A 40 -5.37 -11.07 -17.85
C GLN A 40 -4.89 -9.66 -18.20
N ARG A 41 -4.52 -8.84 -17.21
CA ARG A 41 -3.89 -7.53 -17.46
C ARG A 41 -2.61 -7.67 -18.28
N CYS A 42 -1.75 -8.63 -17.94
CA CYS A 42 -0.50 -8.90 -18.66
C CYS A 42 -0.77 -9.30 -20.12
N LEU A 43 -1.65 -10.27 -20.36
CA LEU A 43 -2.01 -10.74 -21.70
C LEU A 43 -2.56 -9.60 -22.59
N CYS A 44 -3.39 -8.72 -22.02
CA CYS A 44 -3.94 -7.57 -22.75
C CYS A 44 -2.91 -6.44 -22.95
N ASN A 45 -1.93 -6.30 -22.07
CA ASN A 45 -0.80 -5.39 -22.28
C ASN A 45 0.12 -5.87 -23.40
N THR A 46 0.32 -7.18 -23.54
CA THR A 46 1.19 -7.78 -24.56
C THR A 46 0.45 -8.11 -25.88
N ALA A 47 -0.82 -7.75 -25.99
CA ALA A 47 -1.70 -8.08 -27.11
C ALA A 47 -1.71 -9.58 -27.45
N ASP A 48 -1.63 -10.42 -26.41
CA ASP A 48 -1.64 -11.87 -26.54
C ASP A 48 -3.05 -12.37 -26.93
N PRO A 49 -3.18 -13.39 -27.79
CA PRO A 49 -4.47 -13.98 -28.16
C PRO A 49 -5.32 -14.47 -26.98
N GLY A 50 -4.71 -14.76 -25.83
CA GLY A 50 -5.38 -15.15 -24.60
C GLY A 50 -6.04 -13.99 -23.83
N CYS A 51 -5.86 -12.74 -24.27
CA CYS A 51 -6.60 -11.60 -23.72
C CYS A 51 -8.09 -11.73 -24.07
N ARG A 52 -8.96 -11.71 -23.04
CA ARG A 52 -10.41 -11.81 -23.27
C ARG A 52 -11.00 -10.55 -23.91
N HIS A 53 -10.62 -9.37 -23.41
CA HIS A 53 -11.11 -8.07 -23.87
C HIS A 53 -10.03 -6.99 -23.69
N GLU A 54 -9.85 -6.13 -24.69
CA GLU A 54 -8.87 -5.02 -24.65
C GLU A 54 -9.09 -4.10 -23.45
N GLU A 55 -10.34 -3.94 -23.01
CA GLU A 55 -10.68 -3.11 -21.86
C GLU A 55 -10.09 -3.62 -20.53
N LEU A 56 -9.69 -4.90 -20.47
CA LEU A 56 -9.01 -5.49 -19.31
C LEU A 56 -7.55 -5.03 -19.19
N ARG A 57 -7.01 -4.28 -20.16
CA ARG A 57 -5.68 -3.66 -20.05
C ARG A 57 -5.52 -2.79 -18.79
N HIS A 58 -6.61 -2.17 -18.34
CA HIS A 58 -6.64 -1.31 -17.15
C HIS A 58 -7.35 -1.96 -15.95
N VAL A 59 -7.61 -3.27 -15.99
CA VAL A 59 -8.20 -3.98 -14.86
C VAL A 59 -7.23 -3.97 -13.68
N HIS A 60 -7.75 -3.66 -12.50
CA HIS A 60 -7.01 -3.76 -11.26
C HIS A 60 -7.94 -4.24 -10.14
N ILE A 61 -7.33 -4.82 -9.12
CA ILE A 61 -8.02 -5.24 -7.91
C ILE A 61 -8.42 -3.97 -7.15
N ASP A 62 -9.67 -3.92 -6.72
CA ASP A 62 -10.16 -2.86 -5.83
C ASP A 62 -10.05 -3.32 -4.37
N TYR A 63 -10.46 -4.56 -4.09
CA TYR A 63 -10.34 -5.19 -2.77
C TYR A 63 -10.34 -6.72 -2.81
N TYR A 64 -9.89 -7.33 -1.72
CA TYR A 64 -9.91 -8.78 -1.52
C TYR A 64 -11.28 -9.26 -1.04
N GLY A 65 -11.67 -10.45 -1.50
CA GLY A 65 -12.99 -11.05 -1.32
C GLY A 65 -13.87 -10.94 -2.56
N THR A 66 -15.11 -11.43 -2.45
CA THR A 66 -16.11 -11.31 -3.52
C THR A 66 -16.69 -9.90 -3.58
N CYS A 67 -17.10 -9.45 -4.76
CA CYS A 67 -17.76 -8.18 -4.90
C CYS A 67 -19.04 -8.11 -4.05
N ARG A 68 -19.24 -6.97 -3.40
CA ARG A 68 -20.38 -6.69 -2.53
C ARG A 68 -20.80 -5.24 -2.64
N GLU A 69 -22.06 -5.01 -2.33
CA GLU A 69 -22.60 -3.66 -2.19
C GLU A 69 -21.98 -3.01 -0.95
N MET A 70 -21.38 -1.84 -1.13
CA MET A 70 -20.78 -1.07 -0.05
C MET A 70 -21.68 0.09 0.32
N PRO A 71 -21.79 0.40 1.62
CA PRO A 71 -22.50 1.59 2.04
C PRO A 71 -21.77 2.84 1.52
N GLU A 72 -22.54 3.89 1.26
CA GLU A 72 -21.98 5.20 0.95
C GLU A 72 -21.26 5.78 2.18
N CYS A 73 -20.12 6.43 1.96
CA CYS A 73 -19.39 7.10 3.03
C CYS A 73 -20.07 8.42 3.39
N SER A 74 -20.65 8.51 4.59
CA SER A 74 -21.30 9.74 5.04
C SER A 74 -20.29 10.84 5.37
N GLU A 75 -20.71 12.11 5.33
CA GLU A 75 -19.85 13.24 5.69
C GLU A 75 -19.29 13.12 7.11
N ASN A 76 -20.09 12.60 8.06
CA ASN A 76 -19.65 12.39 9.43
C ASN A 76 -18.60 11.27 9.53
N ASP A 77 -18.81 10.17 8.80
CA ASP A 77 -17.86 9.05 8.81
C ASP A 77 -16.52 9.45 8.20
N LEU A 78 -16.56 10.26 7.13
CA LEU A 78 -15.39 10.78 6.45
C LEU A 78 -14.64 11.81 7.32
N ALA A 79 -15.36 12.71 8.01
CA ALA A 79 -14.76 13.68 8.91
C ALA A 79 -14.04 13.02 10.09
N ASP A 80 -14.52 11.87 10.54
CA ASP A 80 -13.92 11.10 11.63
C ASP A 80 -12.81 10.13 11.16
N PHE A 81 -12.73 9.87 9.86
CA PHE A 81 -11.81 8.90 9.28
C PHE A 81 -10.32 9.21 9.53
N PRO A 82 -9.83 10.45 9.36
CA PRO A 82 -8.41 10.79 9.63
C PRO A 82 -7.96 10.33 11.02
N ARG A 83 -8.83 10.51 12.02
CA ARG A 83 -8.57 10.13 13.40
C ARG A 83 -8.46 8.63 13.60
N ARG A 84 -9.41 7.88 13.07
CA ARG A 84 -9.37 6.42 13.15
C ARG A 84 -8.15 5.87 12.41
N MET A 85 -7.80 6.48 11.27
CA MET A 85 -6.65 6.07 10.47
C MET A 85 -5.33 6.27 11.22
N ARG A 86 -5.08 7.44 11.83
CA ARG A 86 -3.84 7.66 12.60
C ARG A 86 -3.74 6.74 13.83
N ASP A 87 -4.85 6.48 14.51
CA ASP A 87 -4.88 5.52 15.63
C ASP A 87 -4.62 4.09 15.13
N TRP A 88 -5.20 3.70 14.00
CA TRP A 88 -4.98 2.40 13.39
C TRP A 88 -3.51 2.22 12.98
N LEU A 89 -2.91 3.20 12.30
CA LEU A 89 -1.50 3.17 11.90
C LEU A 89 -0.57 2.95 13.08
N PHE A 90 -0.76 3.68 14.17
CA PHE A 90 0.03 3.50 15.39
C PHE A 90 -0.11 2.08 15.98
N ASN A 91 -1.34 1.56 16.05
CA ASN A 91 -1.57 0.21 16.57
C ASN A 91 -0.93 -0.87 15.69
N VAL A 92 -0.98 -0.72 14.36
CA VAL A 92 -0.31 -1.64 13.44
C VAL A 92 1.20 -1.58 13.64
N MET A 93 1.79 -0.38 13.73
CA MET A 93 3.23 -0.21 13.98
C MET A 93 3.67 -0.92 15.26
N ARG A 94 2.94 -0.70 16.36
CA ARG A 94 3.21 -1.36 17.64
C ARG A 94 3.07 -2.88 17.53
N ASP A 95 2.01 -3.38 16.88
CA ASP A 95 1.77 -4.81 16.74
C ASP A 95 2.84 -5.50 15.86
N LEU A 96 3.42 -4.78 14.88
CA LEU A 96 4.55 -5.26 14.10
C LEU A 96 5.84 -5.29 14.93
N ALA A 97 6.10 -4.24 15.72
CA ALA A 97 7.24 -4.20 16.63
C ALA A 97 7.20 -5.34 17.66
N LEU A 98 6.04 -5.58 18.28
CA LEU A 98 5.84 -6.68 19.23
C LEU A 98 6.08 -8.07 18.63
N ARG A 99 5.84 -8.23 17.32
CA ARG A 99 6.06 -9.48 16.58
C ARG A 99 7.47 -9.59 15.97
N ASN A 100 8.33 -8.58 16.16
CA ASN A 100 9.63 -8.46 15.50
C ASN A 100 9.51 -8.50 13.96
N GLU A 101 8.42 -7.94 13.43
CA GLU A 101 8.14 -7.81 11.99
C GLU A 101 8.39 -6.37 11.49
N LEU A 102 8.68 -5.43 12.39
CA LEU A 102 9.05 -4.06 12.05
C LEU A 102 10.57 -3.98 11.81
N PRO A 103 11.06 -3.47 10.66
CA PRO A 103 12.49 -3.35 10.41
C PRO A 103 13.18 -2.48 11.47
N ASP A 104 14.44 -2.81 11.78
CA ASP A 104 15.19 -2.17 12.87
C ASP A 104 15.25 -0.63 12.74
N ALA A 105 15.33 -0.13 11.51
CA ALA A 105 15.35 1.30 11.22
C ALA A 105 14.06 2.03 11.67
N TYR A 106 12.93 1.33 11.73
CA TYR A 106 11.65 1.88 12.19
C TYR A 106 11.36 1.61 13.67
N LEU A 107 12.09 0.70 14.34
CA LEU A 107 11.91 0.44 15.78
C LEU A 107 12.16 1.68 16.64
N ALA A 108 13.13 2.52 16.27
CA ALA A 108 13.41 3.76 16.99
C ALA A 108 12.22 4.73 16.95
N LEU A 109 11.52 4.80 15.81
CA LEU A 109 10.31 5.62 15.64
C LEU A 109 9.16 5.10 16.51
N GLU A 110 9.01 3.79 16.58
CA GLU A 110 7.97 3.14 17.39
C GLU A 110 8.19 3.43 18.89
N HIS A 111 9.41 3.24 19.40
CA HIS A 111 9.74 3.50 20.80
C HIS A 111 9.55 4.98 21.19
N GLU A 112 9.89 5.91 20.28
CA GLU A 112 9.59 7.34 20.47
C GLU A 112 8.07 7.60 20.47
N ALA A 113 7.31 6.90 19.63
CA ALA A 113 5.86 7.02 19.57
C ALA A 113 5.15 6.52 20.84
N GLU A 114 5.69 5.48 21.51
CA GLU A 114 5.15 5.00 22.78
C GLU A 114 5.49 5.93 23.96
N SER A 115 6.69 6.50 23.97
CA SER A 115 7.18 7.34 25.07
C SER A 115 6.75 8.81 24.97
N ASN A 116 6.49 9.32 23.76
CA ASN A 116 6.09 10.70 23.52
C ASN A 116 4.75 10.79 22.76
N MET A 117 3.70 11.16 23.49
CA MET A 117 2.34 11.32 22.95
C MET A 117 2.23 12.34 21.81
N THR A 118 3.11 13.34 21.72
CA THR A 118 3.06 14.33 20.61
C THR A 118 3.61 13.75 19.31
N LYS A 119 4.48 12.75 19.38
CA LYS A 119 5.08 12.07 18.22
C LYS A 119 4.36 10.78 17.83
N ARG A 120 3.43 10.32 18.69
CA ARG A 120 2.71 9.06 18.53
C ARG A 120 2.17 8.83 17.13
N TRP A 121 1.36 9.76 16.64
CA TRP A 121 0.72 9.64 15.33
C TRP A 121 1.65 10.04 14.20
N THR A 122 2.52 11.02 14.42
CA THR A 122 3.46 11.50 13.41
C THR A 122 4.47 10.43 13.02
N ASN A 123 5.07 9.73 14.00
CA ASN A 123 6.04 8.68 13.73
C ASN A 123 5.39 7.49 12.99
N ALA A 124 4.17 7.10 13.39
CA ALA A 124 3.43 6.05 12.70
C ALA A 124 3.04 6.45 11.26
N ALA A 125 2.64 7.71 11.05
CA ALA A 125 2.34 8.24 9.73
C ALA A 125 3.56 8.29 8.82
N ILE A 126 4.72 8.72 9.35
CA ILE A 126 6.00 8.73 8.64
C ILE A 126 6.40 7.31 8.26
N TRP A 127 6.45 6.39 9.23
CA TRP A 127 6.80 4.99 8.97
C TRP A 127 5.94 4.41 7.85
N LYS A 128 4.61 4.55 7.94
CA LYS A 128 3.74 3.97 6.94
C LYS A 128 3.94 4.60 5.56
N TRP A 129 4.15 5.90 5.49
CA TRP A 129 4.40 6.58 4.23
C TRP A 129 5.73 6.12 3.61
N CYS A 130 6.81 6.00 4.41
CA CYS A 130 8.09 5.48 3.92
C CYS A 130 7.98 4.02 3.45
N GLU A 131 7.18 3.19 4.15
CA GLU A 131 6.93 1.80 3.75
C GLU A 131 6.15 1.70 2.43
N LEU A 132 5.30 2.68 2.14
CA LEU A 132 4.51 2.74 0.90
C LEU A 132 5.29 3.34 -0.26
N ASP A 133 6.16 4.33 -0.03
CA ASP A 133 7.09 4.90 -1.02
C ASP A 133 8.17 3.85 -1.35
N GLY A 134 7.81 2.93 -2.23
CA GLY A 134 8.58 1.73 -2.55
C GLY A 134 9.56 1.99 -3.69
N HIS A 135 9.59 1.10 -4.68
CA HIS A 135 10.47 1.26 -5.84
C HIS A 135 9.71 1.79 -7.07
N PRO A 136 10.14 2.92 -7.68
CA PRO A 136 11.29 3.75 -7.28
C PRO A 136 10.97 4.65 -6.08
N HIS A 137 11.94 4.85 -5.17
CA HIS A 137 11.80 5.80 -4.06
C HIS A 137 11.83 7.23 -4.62
N ASP A 138 10.66 7.76 -4.94
CA ASP A 138 10.50 9.06 -5.60
C ASP A 138 9.96 10.14 -4.65
N ASN A 139 9.90 9.83 -3.34
CA ASN A 139 9.34 10.66 -2.29
C ASN A 139 7.87 11.02 -2.53
N THR A 140 7.14 10.13 -3.21
CA THR A 140 5.70 10.25 -3.38
C THR A 140 5.06 8.87 -3.34
N VAL A 141 3.86 8.76 -2.79
CA VAL A 141 3.11 7.50 -2.81
C VAL A 141 2.09 7.54 -3.94
N SER A 142 2.27 6.68 -4.94
CA SER A 142 1.33 6.54 -6.06
C SER A 142 0.08 5.74 -5.68
N ARG A 143 -0.97 5.85 -6.50
CA ARG A 143 -2.18 5.02 -6.34
C ARG A 143 -1.91 3.52 -6.27
N HIS A 144 -0.88 3.03 -6.97
CA HIS A 144 -0.51 1.61 -6.94
C HIS A 144 0.16 1.22 -5.62
N GLU A 145 0.94 2.13 -5.04
CA GLU A 145 1.61 1.93 -3.75
C GLU A 145 0.64 1.99 -2.57
N LEU A 146 -0.51 2.69 -2.69
CA LEU A 146 -1.58 2.64 -1.69
C LEU A 146 -2.31 1.29 -1.64
N PHE A 147 -2.09 0.39 -2.62
CA PHE A 147 -2.82 -0.87 -2.73
C PHE A 147 -2.74 -1.75 -1.45
N PRO A 148 -1.58 -1.91 -0.78
CA PRO A 148 -1.47 -2.72 0.44
C PRO A 148 -2.30 -2.21 1.62
N ILE A 149 -2.63 -0.91 1.68
CA ILE A 149 -3.54 -0.38 2.70
C ILE A 149 -4.99 -0.37 2.21
N ARG A 150 -5.23 -0.02 0.95
CA ARG A 150 -6.58 0.10 0.38
C ARG A 150 -7.26 -1.26 0.30
N ALA A 151 -6.67 -2.22 -0.42
CA ALA A 151 -7.38 -3.44 -0.79
C ALA A 151 -7.75 -4.36 0.39
N PRO A 152 -6.91 -4.51 1.45
CA PRO A 152 -7.29 -5.30 2.61
C PRO A 152 -8.32 -4.62 3.51
N LEU A 153 -8.27 -3.28 3.62
CA LEU A 153 -9.14 -2.52 4.53
C LEU A 153 -10.43 -2.06 3.89
N PHE A 154 -10.49 -1.86 2.58
CA PHE A 154 -11.65 -1.28 1.89
C PHE A 154 -12.94 -2.06 2.12
N ALA A 155 -12.82 -3.39 2.23
CA ALA A 155 -13.93 -4.20 2.69
C ALA A 155 -14.41 -3.72 4.08
N LEU A 156 -13.52 -3.63 5.06
CA LEU A 156 -13.88 -3.30 6.44
C LEU A 156 -14.28 -1.82 6.62
N GLU A 157 -13.75 -0.93 5.79
CA GLU A 157 -13.82 0.52 5.92
C GLU A 157 -14.14 1.17 4.56
N HIS A 158 -15.43 1.29 4.26
CA HIS A 158 -15.94 1.86 2.99
C HIS A 158 -15.48 3.30 2.69
N CYS A 159 -15.06 4.05 3.72
CA CYS A 159 -14.56 5.43 3.59
C CYS A 159 -13.09 5.54 3.18
N ILE A 160 -12.31 4.44 3.15
CA ILE A 160 -10.88 4.54 2.85
C ILE A 160 -10.60 5.06 1.44
N ALA A 161 -11.43 4.70 0.45
CA ALA A 161 -11.27 5.19 -0.92
C ALA A 161 -11.49 6.71 -1.04
N PRO A 162 -12.66 7.27 -0.63
CA PRO A 162 -12.86 8.72 -0.70
C PRO A 162 -11.90 9.50 0.19
N PHE A 163 -11.46 8.93 1.32
CA PHE A 163 -10.42 9.52 2.14
C PHE A 163 -9.07 9.61 1.41
N LEU A 164 -8.58 8.51 0.84
CA LEU A 164 -7.31 8.53 0.10
C LEU A 164 -7.35 9.45 -1.12
N GLU A 165 -8.52 9.58 -1.76
CA GLU A 165 -8.74 10.52 -2.86
C GLU A 165 -8.73 11.99 -2.39
N SER A 166 -9.18 12.28 -1.16
CA SER A 166 -9.12 13.64 -0.60
C SER A 166 -7.71 14.05 -0.17
N CYS A 167 -6.82 13.07 0.05
CA CYS A 167 -5.41 13.31 0.34
C CYS A 167 -4.60 13.80 -0.88
N ASP A 168 -5.15 13.80 -2.10
CA ASP A 168 -4.53 14.33 -3.32
C ASP A 168 -5.27 15.61 -3.81
N PRO A 169 -5.04 16.78 -3.16
CA PRO A 169 -5.74 18.02 -3.50
C PRO A 169 -5.28 18.61 -4.84
N ASN A 170 -4.05 18.32 -5.26
CA ASN A 170 -3.44 18.87 -6.47
C ASN A 170 -3.77 18.02 -7.73
N ARG A 171 -4.28 16.80 -7.52
CA ARG A 171 -4.71 15.81 -8.52
C ARG A 171 -3.59 15.33 -9.44
N ASP A 172 -2.38 15.21 -8.92
CA ASP A 172 -1.24 14.65 -9.66
C ASP A 172 -1.16 13.10 -9.56
N HIS A 173 -2.13 12.48 -8.88
CA HIS A 173 -2.23 11.04 -8.63
C HIS A 173 -1.12 10.47 -7.75
N ARG A 174 -0.47 11.34 -6.98
CA ARG A 174 0.58 11.01 -6.02
C ARG A 174 0.27 11.71 -4.70
N ILE A 175 0.81 11.18 -3.61
CA ILE A 175 0.64 11.74 -2.28
C ILE A 175 2.02 11.99 -1.68
N SER A 176 2.38 13.26 -1.54
CA SER A 176 3.59 13.68 -0.81
C SER A 176 3.43 13.45 0.69
N LEU A 177 4.54 13.45 1.44
CA LEU A 177 4.50 13.32 2.90
C LEU A 177 3.70 14.46 3.56
N GLN A 178 3.78 15.67 3.00
CA GLN A 178 3.05 16.83 3.50
C GLN A 178 1.54 16.68 3.27
N GLU A 179 1.13 16.23 2.08
CA GLU A 179 -0.27 15.93 1.78
C GLU A 179 -0.82 14.82 2.67
N TRP A 180 -0.05 13.74 2.85
CA TRP A 180 -0.39 12.63 3.73
C TRP A 180 -0.62 13.09 5.17
N GLY A 181 0.32 13.86 5.73
CA GLY A 181 0.22 14.35 7.09
C GLY A 181 -0.91 15.35 7.30
N LYS A 182 -1.11 16.26 6.34
CA LYS A 182 -2.26 17.18 6.34
C LYS A 182 -3.59 16.42 6.30
N CYS A 183 -3.67 15.35 5.49
CA CYS A 183 -4.84 14.49 5.40
C CYS A 183 -5.14 13.76 6.72
N LEU A 184 -4.10 13.43 7.49
CA LEU A 184 -4.21 12.81 8.82
C LEU A 184 -4.40 13.81 9.97
N GLU A 185 -4.51 15.11 9.67
CA GLU A 185 -4.62 16.21 10.62
C GLU A 185 -3.40 16.32 11.56
N LEU A 186 -2.19 16.17 11.00
CA LEU A 186 -0.92 16.26 11.72
C LEU A 186 -0.23 17.60 11.44
N GLU A 187 0.54 18.07 12.43
CA GLU A 187 1.32 19.31 12.32
C GLU A 187 2.51 19.12 11.36
N GLU A 188 2.65 20.01 10.38
CA GLU A 188 3.65 19.90 9.31
C GLU A 188 5.10 19.96 9.81
N ASP A 189 5.35 20.74 10.87
CA ASP A 189 6.69 20.94 11.44
C ASP A 189 7.32 19.64 11.97
N ASP A 190 6.49 18.63 12.27
CA ASP A 190 6.95 17.35 12.79
C ASP A 190 7.15 16.28 11.69
N LEU A 191 6.79 16.58 10.44
CA LEU A 191 6.85 15.68 9.28
C LEU A 191 8.14 15.90 8.47
N THR A 192 9.29 15.63 9.08
CA THR A 192 10.59 15.75 8.38
C THR A 192 11.11 14.40 7.89
N ALA A 193 11.78 14.44 6.73
CA ALA A 193 12.28 13.35 5.89
C ALA A 193 13.23 12.32 6.55
N ARG A 194 12.74 11.56 7.54
CA ARG A 194 13.45 10.40 8.09
C ARG A 194 13.51 9.21 7.12
N CYS A 195 12.64 9.15 6.09
CA CYS A 195 12.62 8.03 5.15
C CYS A 195 13.97 7.81 4.44
N ALA A 196 14.65 8.90 4.04
CA ALA A 196 15.94 8.82 3.34
C ALA A 196 17.12 8.42 4.25
N GLU A 197 16.99 8.61 5.58
CA GLU A 197 17.97 8.11 6.54
C GLU A 197 17.75 6.61 6.78
N ILE A 198 16.49 6.19 6.88
CA ILE A 198 16.09 4.78 7.05
C ILE A 198 16.45 3.93 5.82
N ALA A 199 16.22 4.42 4.60
CA ALA A 199 16.57 3.71 3.37
C ALA A 199 18.08 3.48 3.22
N LYS A 200 18.92 4.41 3.71
CA LYS A 200 20.39 4.24 3.71
C LYS A 200 20.85 3.13 4.65
N ASP A 201 20.18 2.99 5.79
CA ASP A 201 20.47 1.93 6.75
C ASP A 201 20.05 0.56 6.20
N GLU A 202 18.97 0.47 5.41
CA GLU A 202 18.56 -0.77 4.72
C GLU A 202 19.54 -1.17 3.60
N GLU A 203 19.98 -0.23 2.76
CA GLU A 203 21.00 -0.50 1.73
C GLU A 203 22.34 -0.94 2.34
N ALA A 204 22.76 -0.29 3.44
CA ALA A 204 23.96 -0.66 4.18
C ALA A 204 23.84 -2.07 4.78
N ASN A 205 22.73 -2.40 5.45
CA ASN A 205 22.55 -3.70 6.09
C ASN A 205 22.36 -4.85 5.06
N ALA A 206 21.75 -4.57 3.91
CA ALA A 206 21.69 -5.52 2.79
C ALA A 206 23.08 -5.77 2.17
N SER A 207 23.94 -4.76 2.10
CA SER A 207 25.34 -4.92 1.66
C SER A 207 26.19 -5.72 2.66
N ASP A 208 26.00 -5.51 3.97
CA ASP A 208 26.68 -6.28 5.02
C ASP A 208 26.27 -7.77 5.03
N LEU A 209 25.00 -8.07 4.74
CA LEU A 209 24.51 -9.43 4.57
C LEU A 209 25.03 -10.10 3.29
N HIS A 210 25.25 -9.33 2.21
CA HIS A 210 25.90 -9.85 1.01
C HIS A 210 27.37 -10.20 1.28
N ASP A 211 28.11 -9.33 1.96
CA ASP A 211 29.51 -9.54 2.31
C ASP A 211 29.72 -10.62 3.39
N ALA A 212 28.71 -10.92 4.22
CA ALA A 212 28.74 -12.03 5.17
C ALA A 212 28.54 -13.42 4.53
N PHE A 213 28.04 -13.49 3.29
CA PHE A 213 27.74 -14.72 2.56
C PHE A 213 28.61 -14.94 1.30
N VAL A 214 29.64 -14.11 1.08
CA VAL A 214 30.69 -14.29 0.06
C VAL A 214 31.98 -14.81 0.71
#